data_AF-A0A1M4TKZ7-F1
#
_entry.id   AF-A0A1M4TKZ7-F1
#
_cell.length_a   1.000
_cell.length_b   1.000
_cell.length_c   1.000
_cell.angle_alpha   90.00
_cell.angle_beta   90.00
_cell.angle_gamma   90.00
#
_symmetry.space_group_name_H-M   'P 1'
#
loop_
_entity.id
_entity.type
_entity.pdbx_description
1 polymer ?
#
loop_
_entity_poly.entity_id
_entity_poly.type
_entity_poly.pdbx_seq_one_letter_code
_entity_poly.pdbx_strand_id
1 'polypeptide(L)'
;MKFKKPAGLLLAALLTANTSFAAQAEENLYEPQLSYGAYVDTYNSESEGRLSPETNPAVRIVKDFFNYWEPGEDGFSGKRLRPDILDYDLHLLEKYTNERTPEQEASDYFDERRNYGYSLITGFGPYLPSYVEGSGIYTIQTELPEKGADKLPKRLTENPLGNPDSELGACVRFAEYLQETDLPSLQVVKKAFRYLRPFRRSDTVKLNPYVAGAVKKKSEKDYGYTSGHTMRSYLIGLGYAYMFPQRYQEFLTRASEIGFSRNRMGRHNCLDVVGGRMIGTANAAAFFNAPENAEMKRAAYEAAQSYLVPDPDAPDDFSDKEKNRALYTERLTYNFPTVGDTTKPMVVPKGAEVLLETRFPYLTKNQIRTVLYTTGISSGYPVCDDEEGWGRLNLFAAADGYGAFLSETVVTMNMQNGGFSARDTWGNDITGEGSLVKRGTGTLVLAGKNTYKGGTRIESGVLEAADRTAFGSGRVDVNGGIMAECVNGPFDILNSLEVSKDSVMVFTIGGPQDVINVSGRARIDGKLRIVLSNEWQPKSREILHAQQGIKGDFSRVQIEGLPVGFKAEVQKKGKGLWLMVKKENEENPNA
;
A
#
# COMPACT_ATOMS: atom_id res chain seq x y z
N MET A 1 -40.71 61.73 -18.58
CA MET A 1 -39.43 61.12 -19.01
C MET A 1 -38.40 61.30 -17.88
N LYS A 2 -37.67 60.22 -17.54
CA LYS A 2 -36.53 60.12 -16.60
C LYS A 2 -36.79 59.93 -15.08
N PHE A 3 -36.96 58.63 -14.76
CA PHE A 3 -36.40 57.81 -13.67
C PHE A 3 -36.17 58.38 -12.25
N LYS A 4 -36.95 57.84 -11.30
CA LYS A 4 -36.56 57.63 -9.89
C LYS A 4 -35.80 56.31 -9.76
N LYS A 5 -34.67 56.30 -9.05
CA LYS A 5 -33.94 55.09 -8.60
C LYS A 5 -34.74 54.35 -7.50
N PRO A 6 -34.65 53.02 -7.41
CA PRO A 6 -34.72 52.33 -6.14
C PRO A 6 -33.35 51.77 -5.73
N ALA A 7 -33.15 51.77 -4.42
CA ALA A 7 -32.06 51.13 -3.71
C ALA A 7 -32.22 49.60 -3.72
N GLY A 8 -31.11 48.88 -3.64
CA GLY A 8 -31.10 47.46 -3.33
C GLY A 8 -29.87 46.75 -3.90
N LEU A 9 -28.76 46.75 -3.16
CA LEU A 9 -27.73 45.70 -3.30
C LEU A 9 -26.81 45.72 -2.07
N LEU A 10 -27.13 44.91 -1.06
CA LEU A 10 -26.15 44.52 -0.03
C LEU A 10 -26.62 43.24 0.67
N LEU A 11 -26.70 42.13 -0.08
CA LEU A 11 -26.84 40.79 0.51
C LEU A 11 -26.38 39.70 -0.47
N ALA A 12 -25.12 39.73 -0.90
CA ALA A 12 -24.55 38.66 -1.74
C ALA A 12 -23.09 38.29 -1.41
N ALA A 13 -22.45 38.94 -0.43
CA ALA A 13 -21.01 38.76 -0.15
C ALA A 13 -20.70 37.89 1.08
N LEU A 14 -21.71 37.42 1.83
CA LEU A 14 -21.51 36.63 3.07
C LEU A 14 -21.73 35.11 2.92
N LEU A 15 -22.17 34.63 1.75
CA LEU A 15 -22.37 33.18 1.51
C LEU A 15 -21.21 32.51 0.77
N THR A 16 -20.33 33.26 0.10
CA THR A 16 -19.19 32.70 -0.66
C THR A 16 -17.96 32.44 0.22
N ALA A 17 -17.81 33.16 1.34
CA ALA A 17 -16.67 32.98 2.25
C ALA A 17 -16.79 31.71 3.12
N ASN A 18 -18.00 31.27 3.45
CA ASN A 18 -18.21 30.05 4.25
C ASN A 18 -18.07 28.76 3.43
N THR A 19 -18.34 28.80 2.12
CA THR A 19 -18.17 27.63 1.24
C THR A 19 -16.70 27.34 0.93
N SER A 20 -15.85 28.37 0.83
CA SER A 20 -14.40 28.18 0.61
C SER A 20 -13.69 27.64 1.85
N PHE A 21 -14.10 28.08 3.06
CA PHE A 21 -13.55 27.55 4.31
C PHE A 21 -13.98 26.11 4.59
N ALA A 22 -15.22 25.73 4.26
CA ALA A 22 -15.68 24.34 4.41
C ALA A 22 -15.02 23.40 3.39
N ALA A 23 -14.83 23.84 2.13
CA ALA A 23 -14.10 23.06 1.12
C ALA A 23 -12.60 22.92 1.46
N GLN A 24 -11.95 23.98 1.96
CA GLN A 24 -10.57 23.89 2.45
C GLN A 24 -10.42 23.07 3.74
N ALA A 25 -11.46 23.01 4.59
CA ALA A 25 -11.47 22.14 5.77
C ALA A 25 -11.61 20.65 5.39
N GLU A 26 -12.23 20.35 4.24
CA GLU A 26 -12.25 18.99 3.69
C GLU A 26 -10.92 18.61 3.03
N GLU A 27 -10.24 19.50 2.30
CA GLU A 27 -9.02 19.14 1.52
C GLU A 27 -7.79 18.71 2.34
N ASN A 28 -7.74 18.99 3.65
CA ASN A 28 -6.55 18.79 4.49
C ASN A 28 -6.75 17.76 5.61
N LEU A 29 -7.59 16.74 5.38
CA LEU A 29 -7.95 15.77 6.42
C LEU A 29 -6.70 15.08 7.00
N TYR A 30 -6.54 15.10 8.33
CA TYR A 30 -5.37 14.59 9.06
C TYR A 30 -4.03 15.26 8.73
N GLU A 31 -4.01 16.42 8.06
CA GLU A 31 -2.77 17.18 7.93
C GLU A 31 -2.29 17.67 9.30
N PRO A 32 -0.99 17.55 9.60
CA PRO A 32 -0.43 18.10 10.83
C PRO A 32 -0.40 19.63 10.78
N GLN A 33 -0.50 20.25 11.95
CA GLN A 33 -0.17 21.66 12.10
C GLN A 33 1.35 21.81 12.13
N LEU A 34 1.92 22.37 11.07
CA LEU A 34 3.35 22.49 10.92
C LEU A 34 3.84 23.87 11.38
N SER A 35 4.99 23.88 12.06
CA SER A 35 5.71 25.11 12.42
C SER A 35 6.43 25.76 11.23
N TYR A 36 6.36 25.12 10.06
CA TYR A 36 7.07 25.43 8.84
C TYR A 36 6.28 24.95 7.61
N GLY A 37 6.69 25.32 6.39
CA GLY A 37 6.05 24.81 5.17
C GLY A 37 6.23 23.29 5.00
N ALA A 38 5.22 22.61 4.45
CA ALA A 38 5.27 21.17 4.17
C ALA A 38 6.39 20.82 3.18
N TYR A 39 6.91 19.59 3.25
CA TYR A 39 8.00 19.16 2.37
C TYR A 39 7.65 19.32 0.90
N VAL A 40 6.47 18.85 0.48
CA VAL A 40 6.02 18.88 -0.92
C VAL A 40 5.94 20.30 -1.50
N ASP A 41 5.80 21.33 -0.66
CA ASP A 41 5.77 22.73 -1.10
C ASP A 41 7.16 23.38 -1.09
N THR A 42 8.12 22.80 -0.36
CA THR A 42 9.39 23.45 -0.02
C THR A 42 10.63 22.68 -0.44
N TYR A 43 10.51 21.46 -0.96
CA TYR A 43 11.63 20.59 -1.33
C TYR A 43 12.64 21.23 -2.31
N ASN A 44 12.19 22.15 -3.16
CA ASN A 44 13.04 22.88 -4.11
C ASN A 44 13.79 24.08 -3.51
N SER A 45 13.51 24.44 -2.24
CA SER A 45 14.17 25.54 -1.54
C SER A 45 15.49 25.14 -0.86
N GLU A 46 15.94 23.91 -1.12
CA GLU A 46 17.19 23.36 -0.61
C GLU A 46 18.41 24.10 -1.20
N SER A 47 19.32 24.52 -0.33
CA SER A 47 20.60 25.10 -0.76
C SER A 47 21.75 24.47 0.00
N GLU A 48 22.89 24.31 -0.68
CA GLU A 48 24.13 23.91 -0.04
C GLU A 48 24.46 24.88 1.11
N GLY A 49 24.69 24.36 2.32
CA GLY A 49 25.04 25.15 3.51
C GLY A 49 23.92 25.33 4.54
N ARG A 50 22.66 25.03 4.21
CA ARG A 50 21.55 25.01 5.18
C ARG A 50 21.52 23.64 5.88
N LEU A 51 22.14 23.57 7.05
CA LEU A 51 22.35 22.31 7.79
C LEU A 51 21.35 22.08 8.92
N SER A 52 20.33 22.93 9.09
CA SER A 52 19.39 22.86 10.22
C SER A 52 17.96 22.53 9.76
N PRO A 53 17.12 21.91 10.61
CA PRO A 53 15.71 21.65 10.30
C PRO A 53 14.89 22.90 9.92
N GLU A 54 15.26 24.06 10.47
CA GLU A 54 14.59 25.33 10.20
C GLU A 54 14.86 25.82 8.77
N THR A 55 16.02 25.45 8.23
CA THR A 55 16.54 25.99 6.97
C THR A 55 16.54 24.96 5.84
N ASN A 56 16.43 23.67 6.13
CA ASN A 56 16.43 22.61 5.13
C ASN A 56 15.27 21.60 5.35
N PRO A 57 14.37 21.47 4.36
CA PRO A 57 13.17 20.62 4.48
C PRO A 57 13.51 19.11 4.57
N ALA A 58 14.56 18.63 3.92
CA ALA A 58 14.97 17.23 4.06
C ALA A 58 15.62 16.92 5.42
N VAL A 59 16.44 17.83 5.98
CA VAL A 59 16.98 17.68 7.35
C VAL A 59 15.85 17.60 8.36
N ARG A 60 14.80 18.38 8.14
CA ARG A 60 13.60 18.42 8.96
C ARG A 60 12.82 17.11 8.99
N ILE A 61 12.63 16.42 7.86
CA ILE A 61 11.96 15.10 7.83
C ILE A 61 12.63 14.13 8.80
N VAL A 62 13.96 14.18 8.90
CA VAL A 62 14.75 13.22 9.67
C VAL A 62 15.35 13.82 10.94
N LYS A 63 14.82 14.97 11.40
CA LYS A 63 15.38 15.74 12.53
C LYS A 63 15.32 15.00 13.85
N ASP A 64 14.40 14.05 14.00
CA ASP A 64 14.25 13.25 15.22
C ASP A 64 15.53 12.47 15.57
N PHE A 65 16.41 12.25 14.60
CA PHE A 65 17.72 11.66 14.87
C PHE A 65 18.59 12.53 15.81
N PHE A 66 18.37 13.84 15.87
CA PHE A 66 19.02 14.74 16.83
C PHE A 66 18.66 14.42 18.28
N ASN A 67 17.59 13.66 18.55
CA ASN A 67 17.28 13.20 19.91
C ASN A 67 18.24 12.10 20.41
N TYR A 68 18.98 11.46 19.51
CA TYR A 68 19.90 10.37 19.84
C TYR A 68 21.37 10.77 19.64
N TRP A 69 21.63 11.72 18.75
CA TRP A 69 22.97 12.13 18.35
C TRP A 69 23.08 13.65 18.15
N GLU A 70 24.06 14.27 18.79
CA GLU A 70 24.43 15.66 18.59
C GLU A 70 25.73 15.74 17.74
N PRO A 71 25.70 16.38 16.56
CA PRO A 71 26.85 16.42 15.65
C PRO A 71 28.02 17.27 16.21
N GLY A 72 29.24 16.78 16.05
CA GLY A 72 30.47 17.51 16.35
C GLY A 72 31.07 18.23 15.14
N GLU A 73 32.33 18.67 15.24
CA GLU A 73 33.09 19.19 14.10
C GLU A 73 33.27 18.15 12.99
N ASP A 74 33.31 16.88 13.38
CA ASP A 74 33.32 15.71 12.52
C ASP A 74 32.47 14.58 13.13
N GLY A 75 32.57 13.38 12.57
CA GLY A 75 31.80 12.24 13.07
C GLY A 75 32.36 11.57 14.32
N PHE A 76 33.61 11.88 14.69
CA PHE A 76 34.26 11.31 15.89
C PHE A 76 34.02 12.17 17.13
N SER A 77 33.86 13.48 16.94
CA SER A 77 33.66 14.48 18.00
C SER A 77 32.21 14.70 18.42
N GLY A 78 31.23 14.03 17.77
CA GLY A 78 29.83 14.17 18.15
C GLY A 78 29.46 13.43 19.44
N LYS A 79 28.36 13.84 20.06
CA LYS A 79 27.90 13.37 21.36
C LYS A 79 26.72 12.41 21.23
N ARG A 80 26.84 11.26 21.89
CA ARG A 80 25.79 10.24 21.99
C ARG A 80 24.79 10.63 23.09
N LEU A 81 23.59 11.07 22.72
CA LEU A 81 22.56 11.49 23.68
C LEU A 81 21.76 10.31 24.23
N ARG A 82 21.58 9.27 23.42
CA ARG A 82 20.89 8.02 23.79
C ARG A 82 21.74 6.81 23.41
N PRO A 83 22.82 6.54 24.17
CA PRO A 83 23.75 5.47 23.85
C PRO A 83 23.05 4.10 23.82
N ASP A 84 22.03 3.88 24.65
CA ASP A 84 21.22 2.67 24.66
C ASP A 84 20.58 2.35 23.29
N ILE A 85 20.06 3.37 22.60
CA ILE A 85 19.43 3.21 21.29
C ILE A 85 20.47 3.06 20.18
N LEU A 86 21.53 3.86 20.24
CA LEU A 86 22.62 3.79 19.25
C LEU A 86 23.40 2.47 19.34
N ASP A 87 23.59 1.93 20.54
CA ASP A 87 24.21 0.63 20.75
C ASP A 87 23.27 -0.49 20.29
N TYR A 88 21.97 -0.42 20.58
CA TYR A 88 21.01 -1.41 20.06
C TYR A 88 21.02 -1.47 18.53
N ASP A 89 21.00 -0.31 17.84
CA ASP A 89 21.11 -0.21 16.38
C ASP A 89 22.41 -0.87 15.85
N LEU A 90 23.53 -0.64 16.54
CA LEU A 90 24.81 -1.24 16.20
C LEU A 90 24.79 -2.77 16.41
N HIS A 91 24.18 -3.27 17.49
CA HIS A 91 24.06 -4.71 17.76
C HIS A 91 23.21 -5.42 16.71
N LEU A 92 22.13 -4.80 16.20
CA LEU A 92 21.36 -5.36 15.07
C LEU A 92 22.25 -5.56 13.85
N LEU A 93 23.09 -4.59 13.53
CA LEU A 93 24.03 -4.69 12.42
C LEU A 93 25.12 -5.74 12.63
N GLU A 94 25.65 -5.84 13.84
CA GLU A 94 26.58 -6.92 14.18
C GLU A 94 25.93 -8.27 13.92
N LYS A 95 24.69 -8.47 14.39
CA LYS A 95 23.91 -9.68 14.08
C LYS A 95 23.79 -9.90 12.57
N TYR A 96 23.24 -8.95 11.82
CA TYR A 96 22.99 -9.11 10.38
C TYR A 96 24.27 -9.36 9.56
N THR A 97 25.37 -8.70 9.91
CA THR A 97 26.64 -8.88 9.20
C THR A 97 27.35 -10.18 9.55
N ASN A 98 27.11 -10.75 10.74
CA ASN A 98 27.67 -12.02 11.17
C ASN A 98 26.83 -13.23 10.72
N GLU A 99 25.51 -13.06 10.54
CA GLU A 99 24.58 -14.12 10.13
C GLU A 99 24.37 -14.21 8.61
N ARG A 100 24.86 -13.24 7.81
CA ARG A 100 24.63 -13.23 6.36
C ARG A 100 25.19 -14.47 5.66
N THR A 101 24.45 -14.99 4.69
CA THR A 101 24.89 -16.13 3.87
C THR A 101 25.71 -15.69 2.65
N PRO A 102 26.51 -16.59 2.03
CA PRO A 102 27.22 -16.28 0.79
C PRO A 102 26.33 -15.78 -0.37
N GLU A 103 25.10 -16.31 -0.46
CA GLU A 103 24.11 -15.88 -1.46
C GLU A 103 23.65 -14.44 -1.20
N GLN A 104 23.44 -14.10 0.07
CA GLN A 104 23.14 -12.72 0.48
C GLN A 104 24.34 -11.79 0.23
N GLU A 105 25.58 -12.25 0.45
CA GLU A 105 26.77 -11.47 0.11
C GLU A 105 26.81 -11.10 -1.38
N ALA A 106 26.48 -12.05 -2.25
CA ALA A 106 26.43 -11.84 -3.69
C ALA A 106 25.28 -10.90 -4.10
N SER A 107 24.07 -11.15 -3.59
CA SER A 107 22.88 -10.32 -3.87
C SER A 107 23.09 -8.87 -3.43
N ASP A 108 23.59 -8.67 -2.20
CA ASP A 108 23.89 -7.36 -1.65
C ASP A 108 24.96 -6.60 -2.47
N TYR A 109 25.95 -7.31 -3.03
CA TYR A 109 26.92 -6.72 -3.94
C TYR A 109 26.24 -6.21 -5.22
N PHE A 110 25.35 -6.99 -5.82
CA PHE A 110 24.64 -6.54 -7.02
C PHE A 110 23.78 -5.30 -6.73
N ASP A 111 23.10 -5.24 -5.58
CA ASP A 111 22.34 -4.06 -5.16
C ASP A 111 23.19 -2.82 -4.87
N GLU A 112 24.46 -2.99 -4.51
CA GLU A 112 25.42 -1.88 -4.40
C GLU A 112 25.90 -1.37 -5.77
N ARG A 113 25.99 -2.27 -6.76
CA ARG A 113 26.75 -1.99 -8.00
C ARG A 113 25.87 -1.74 -9.22
N ARG A 114 24.74 -2.42 -9.34
CA ARG A 114 23.78 -2.22 -10.42
C ARG A 114 23.06 -0.88 -10.27
N ASN A 115 22.45 -0.44 -11.37
CA ASN A 115 21.54 0.69 -11.34
C ASN A 115 20.33 0.35 -10.47
N TYR A 116 19.81 1.33 -9.72
CA TYR A 116 18.70 1.14 -8.80
C TYR A 116 17.42 0.68 -9.51
N GLY A 117 17.10 1.27 -10.67
CA GLY A 117 15.95 0.87 -11.48
C GLY A 117 16.07 -0.56 -12.00
N TYR A 118 17.28 -1.00 -12.36
CA TYR A 118 17.51 -2.41 -12.71
C TYR A 118 17.35 -3.33 -11.49
N SER A 119 17.91 -2.97 -10.34
CA SER A 119 17.81 -3.79 -9.11
C SER A 119 16.37 -3.99 -8.63
N LEU A 120 15.45 -3.11 -9.03
CA LEU A 120 14.03 -3.17 -8.66
C LEU A 120 13.18 -4.06 -9.58
N ILE A 121 13.69 -4.51 -10.74
CA ILE A 121 12.86 -5.20 -11.74
C ILE A 121 12.29 -6.54 -11.27
N THR A 122 12.88 -7.18 -10.26
CA THR A 122 12.29 -8.41 -9.68
C THR A 122 10.92 -8.15 -9.06
N GLY A 123 10.58 -6.90 -8.73
CA GLY A 123 9.22 -6.51 -8.31
C GLY A 123 8.15 -6.65 -9.41
N PHE A 124 8.53 -6.80 -10.69
CA PHE A 124 7.57 -7.02 -11.77
C PHE A 124 6.98 -8.44 -11.79
N GLY A 125 7.63 -9.45 -11.19
CA GLY A 125 7.24 -10.88 -11.19
C GLY A 125 6.63 -11.34 -12.53
N PRO A 126 5.35 -11.77 -12.61
CA PRO A 126 4.72 -12.15 -13.88
C PRO A 126 4.81 -11.14 -15.03
N TYR A 127 4.97 -9.85 -14.74
CA TYR A 127 5.12 -8.81 -15.77
C TYR A 127 6.57 -8.59 -16.21
N LEU A 128 7.55 -9.26 -15.59
CA LEU A 128 8.97 -9.03 -15.86
C LEU A 128 9.34 -9.35 -17.32
N PRO A 129 8.91 -10.48 -17.93
CA PRO A 129 9.26 -10.77 -19.32
C PRO A 129 8.77 -9.69 -20.29
N SER A 130 7.50 -9.29 -20.19
CA SER A 130 6.93 -8.25 -21.05
C SER A 130 7.55 -6.87 -20.77
N TYR A 131 7.88 -6.55 -19.52
CA TYR A 131 8.60 -5.31 -19.20
C TYR A 131 10.00 -5.28 -19.83
N VAL A 132 10.74 -6.39 -19.77
CA VAL A 132 12.08 -6.50 -20.37
C VAL A 132 12.01 -6.33 -21.89
N GLU A 133 11.08 -7.02 -22.54
CA GLU A 133 10.86 -6.89 -23.99
C GLU A 133 10.47 -5.46 -24.38
N GLY A 134 9.46 -4.90 -23.70
CA GLY A 134 8.90 -3.60 -24.05
C GLY A 134 9.79 -2.41 -23.74
N SER A 135 10.65 -2.51 -22.73
CA SER A 135 11.59 -1.44 -22.35
C SER A 135 12.99 -1.62 -22.96
N GLY A 136 13.37 -2.85 -23.32
CA GLY A 136 14.74 -3.19 -23.72
C GLY A 136 15.77 -3.10 -22.58
N ILE A 137 15.33 -3.09 -21.32
CA ILE A 137 16.21 -2.99 -20.15
C ILE A 137 17.14 -4.21 -20.03
N TYR A 138 18.43 -3.98 -19.76
CA TYR A 138 19.37 -5.06 -19.42
C TYR A 138 20.49 -4.58 -18.49
N THR A 139 21.29 -5.51 -17.98
CA THR A 139 22.54 -5.18 -17.28
C THR A 139 23.66 -6.11 -17.73
N ILE A 140 24.86 -5.55 -17.85
CA ILE A 140 26.10 -6.31 -18.04
C ILE A 140 26.88 -6.47 -16.73
N GLN A 141 26.36 -5.96 -15.61
CA GLN A 141 26.95 -6.15 -14.28
C GLN A 141 26.48 -7.48 -13.68
N THR A 142 26.96 -8.58 -14.22
CA THR A 142 26.56 -9.95 -13.88
C THR A 142 27.57 -10.72 -13.03
N GLU A 143 28.81 -10.23 -12.94
CA GLU A 143 29.90 -10.93 -12.25
C GLU A 143 30.24 -10.33 -10.88
N LEU A 144 30.68 -11.21 -9.97
CA LEU A 144 31.24 -10.86 -8.68
C LEU A 144 32.76 -10.63 -8.80
N PRO A 145 33.31 -9.61 -8.13
CA PRO A 145 34.74 -9.36 -8.11
C PRO A 145 35.42 -10.33 -7.16
N GLU A 146 36.76 -10.31 -7.17
CA GLU A 146 37.54 -10.95 -6.12
C GLU A 146 37.22 -10.32 -4.75
N LYS A 147 37.01 -11.18 -3.74
CA LYS A 147 36.79 -10.74 -2.36
C LYS A 147 38.04 -10.02 -1.84
N GLY A 148 37.83 -8.91 -1.14
CA GLY A 148 38.93 -8.13 -0.55
C GLY A 148 39.64 -7.18 -1.51
N ALA A 149 39.19 -7.06 -2.76
CA ALA A 149 39.79 -6.15 -3.74
C ALA A 149 39.86 -4.69 -3.22
N ASP A 150 41.03 -4.08 -3.41
CA ASP A 150 41.36 -2.73 -2.97
C ASP A 150 40.62 -1.62 -3.72
N LYS A 151 40.09 -1.94 -4.90
CA LYS A 151 39.28 -1.05 -5.74
C LYS A 151 38.06 -1.81 -6.22
N LEU A 152 36.91 -1.14 -6.20
CA LEU A 152 35.73 -1.68 -6.86
C LEU A 152 35.93 -1.63 -8.37
N PRO A 153 35.49 -2.67 -9.12
CA PRO A 153 35.41 -2.59 -10.57
C PRO A 153 34.61 -1.36 -10.99
N LYS A 154 34.90 -0.80 -12.16
CA LYS A 154 34.07 0.25 -12.76
C LYS A 154 32.63 -0.25 -12.82
N ARG A 155 31.64 0.59 -12.49
CA ARG A 155 30.24 0.23 -12.70
C ARG A 155 30.04 0.01 -14.20
N LEU A 156 29.59 -1.18 -14.57
CA LEU A 156 29.21 -1.48 -15.93
C LEU A 156 27.75 -1.07 -16.12
N THR A 157 27.51 -0.15 -17.04
CA THR A 157 26.18 0.38 -17.31
C THR A 157 25.94 0.36 -18.81
N GLU A 158 25.02 -0.49 -19.23
CA GLU A 158 24.47 -0.47 -20.57
C GLU A 158 22.96 -0.68 -20.43
N ASN A 159 22.20 0.23 -21.03
CA ASN A 159 20.73 0.30 -20.99
C ASN A 159 20.06 -0.07 -19.65
N PRO A 160 20.55 0.43 -18.50
CA PRO A 160 20.15 -0.09 -17.20
C PRO A 160 18.74 0.33 -16.76
N LEU A 161 18.06 1.17 -17.55
CA LEU A 161 16.66 1.58 -17.36
C LEU A 161 15.78 1.26 -18.58
N GLY A 162 16.38 0.79 -19.68
CA GLY A 162 15.70 0.58 -20.96
C GLY A 162 15.98 1.69 -21.97
N ASN A 163 15.45 1.52 -23.18
CA ASN A 163 15.55 2.45 -24.29
C ASN A 163 14.36 3.44 -24.27
N PRO A 164 14.58 4.76 -24.19
CA PRO A 164 13.49 5.75 -24.17
C PRO A 164 12.68 5.80 -25.47
N ASP A 165 13.17 5.21 -26.56
CA ASP A 165 12.47 5.11 -27.85
C ASP A 165 11.74 3.75 -28.04
N SER A 166 11.70 2.90 -27.02
CA SER A 166 10.98 1.63 -27.03
C SER A 166 9.46 1.79 -26.87
N GLU A 167 8.72 0.67 -26.97
CA GLU A 167 7.27 0.63 -26.72
C GLU A 167 6.91 1.11 -25.31
N LEU A 168 7.74 0.78 -24.31
CA LEU A 168 7.64 1.30 -22.95
C LEU A 168 8.50 2.55 -22.73
N GLY A 169 8.84 3.30 -23.78
CA GLY A 169 9.70 4.46 -23.73
C GLY A 169 9.24 5.56 -22.76
N ALA A 170 7.92 5.71 -22.55
CA ALA A 170 7.38 6.62 -21.53
C ALA A 170 7.73 6.17 -20.10
N CYS A 171 7.67 4.87 -19.82
CA CYS A 171 8.09 4.29 -18.54
C CYS A 171 9.60 4.48 -18.32
N VAL A 172 10.40 4.25 -19.36
CA VAL A 172 11.84 4.43 -19.34
C VAL A 172 12.20 5.88 -19.01
N ARG A 173 11.63 6.86 -19.72
CA ARG A 173 11.87 8.30 -19.46
C ARG A 173 11.47 8.72 -18.05
N PHE A 174 10.40 8.16 -17.50
CA PHE A 174 10.01 8.43 -16.12
C PHE A 174 11.00 7.82 -15.12
N ALA A 175 11.46 6.59 -15.35
CA ALA A 175 12.49 5.96 -14.52
C ALA A 175 13.83 6.72 -14.60
N GLU A 176 14.22 7.20 -15.79
CA GLU A 176 15.39 8.06 -16.02
C GLU A 176 15.26 9.35 -15.23
N TYR A 177 14.12 10.04 -15.30
CA TYR A 177 13.85 11.23 -14.51
C TYR A 177 14.04 10.98 -13.01
N LEU A 178 13.45 9.90 -12.46
CA LEU A 178 13.59 9.55 -11.04
C LEU A 178 15.01 9.12 -10.67
N GLN A 179 15.78 8.58 -11.60
CA GLN A 179 17.17 8.17 -11.38
C GLN A 179 18.16 9.35 -11.43
N GLU A 180 17.95 10.27 -12.36
CA GLU A 180 18.88 11.36 -12.70
C GLU A 180 18.58 12.65 -11.95
N THR A 181 17.35 12.85 -11.49
CA THR A 181 17.01 14.05 -10.73
C THR A 181 17.96 14.19 -9.54
N ASP A 182 18.65 15.32 -9.51
CA ASP A 182 19.59 15.66 -8.44
C ASP A 182 18.80 15.86 -7.15
N LEU A 183 19.27 15.24 -6.08
CA LEU A 183 18.62 15.27 -4.78
C LEU A 183 19.55 16.02 -3.82
N PRO A 184 19.55 17.37 -3.87
CA PRO A 184 20.44 18.20 -3.05
C PRO A 184 20.37 17.85 -1.55
N SER A 185 19.22 17.34 -1.10
CA SER A 185 18.94 16.86 0.26
C SER A 185 19.99 15.90 0.84
N LEU A 186 20.46 14.88 0.13
CA LEU A 186 21.20 13.79 0.78
C LEU A 186 22.58 14.20 1.30
N GLN A 187 23.35 14.95 0.51
CA GLN A 187 24.68 15.38 0.94
C GLN A 187 24.57 16.42 2.06
N VAL A 188 23.55 17.28 1.99
CA VAL A 188 23.26 18.27 3.03
C VAL A 188 22.84 17.59 4.33
N VAL A 189 21.91 16.62 4.28
CA VAL A 189 21.50 15.80 5.43
C VAL A 189 22.70 15.09 6.05
N LYS A 190 23.55 14.43 5.25
CA LYS A 190 24.78 13.79 5.76
C LYS A 190 25.71 14.76 6.48
N LYS A 191 25.88 15.97 5.95
CA LYS A 191 26.70 17.02 6.55
C LYS A 191 26.07 17.63 7.81
N ALA A 192 24.74 17.63 7.92
CA ALA A 192 24.02 18.10 9.10
C ALA A 192 24.24 17.16 10.30
N PHE A 193 24.13 15.84 10.08
CA PHE A 193 24.24 14.87 11.17
C PHE A 193 25.68 14.39 11.43
N ARG A 194 26.54 14.35 10.40
CA ARG A 194 27.94 13.87 10.50
C ARG A 194 28.09 12.51 11.19
N TYR A 195 27.06 11.68 11.18
CA TYR A 195 27.05 10.43 11.91
C TYR A 195 27.90 9.37 11.18
N LEU A 196 28.83 8.73 11.87
CA LEU A 196 29.73 7.77 11.25
C LEU A 196 29.02 6.49 10.81
N ARG A 197 29.53 5.88 9.75
CA ARG A 197 29.13 4.54 9.32
C ARG A 197 29.49 3.50 10.39
N PRO A 198 28.69 2.42 10.53
CA PRO A 198 28.86 1.43 11.59
C PRO A 198 30.24 0.75 11.60
N PHE A 199 30.76 0.35 10.44
CA PHE A 199 32.08 -0.30 10.33
C PHE A 199 33.26 0.56 10.79
N ARG A 200 33.07 1.87 11.01
CA ARG A 200 34.10 2.76 11.57
C ARG A 200 34.05 2.86 13.08
N ARG A 201 33.00 2.33 13.69
CA ARG A 201 32.71 2.46 15.12
C ARG A 201 32.80 1.13 15.86
N SER A 202 32.72 0.03 15.12
CA SER A 202 32.79 -1.31 15.67
C SER A 202 33.49 -2.26 14.70
N ASP A 203 34.51 -2.96 15.21
CA ASP A 203 35.26 -3.98 14.46
C ASP A 203 34.47 -5.30 14.32
N THR A 204 33.40 -5.50 15.10
CA THR A 204 32.52 -6.67 15.02
C THR A 204 31.51 -6.56 13.88
N VAL A 205 31.28 -5.34 13.35
CA VAL A 205 30.50 -5.11 12.13
C VAL A 205 31.33 -5.52 10.92
N LYS A 206 30.95 -6.64 10.30
CA LYS A 206 31.68 -7.18 9.14
C LYS A 206 31.20 -6.53 7.85
N LEU A 207 32.09 -5.84 7.14
CA LEU A 207 31.83 -5.40 5.77
C LEU A 207 31.61 -6.58 4.84
N ASN A 208 30.73 -6.43 3.84
CA ASN A 208 30.58 -7.41 2.77
C ASN A 208 31.93 -7.59 2.04
N PRO A 209 32.42 -8.85 1.87
CA PRO A 209 33.78 -9.09 1.42
C PRO A 209 34.04 -8.62 -0.01
N TYR A 210 33.03 -8.54 -0.87
CA TYR A 210 33.16 -8.04 -2.24
C TYR A 210 33.40 -6.52 -2.31
N VAL A 211 33.15 -5.78 -1.22
CA VAL A 211 33.36 -4.32 -1.17
C VAL A 211 34.31 -3.88 -0.07
N ALA A 212 34.70 -4.77 0.85
CA ALA A 212 35.42 -4.44 2.07
C ALA A 212 36.75 -3.71 1.82
N GLY A 213 37.58 -4.20 0.90
CA GLY A 213 38.89 -3.61 0.60
C GLY A 213 38.79 -2.15 0.14
N ALA A 214 37.92 -1.89 -0.83
CA ALA A 214 37.68 -0.55 -1.34
C ALA A 214 36.98 0.39 -0.33
N VAL A 215 36.00 -0.11 0.44
CA VAL A 215 35.23 0.72 1.39
C VAL A 215 36.09 1.19 2.56
N LYS A 216 37.03 0.36 3.04
CA LYS A 216 37.96 0.75 4.12
C LYS A 216 38.83 1.96 3.77
N LYS A 217 39.08 2.21 2.49
CA LYS A 217 39.91 3.33 2.00
C LYS A 217 39.12 4.64 1.79
N LYS A 218 37.79 4.64 2.00
CA LYS A 218 36.98 5.85 1.83
C LYS A 218 37.24 6.85 2.95
N SER A 219 37.22 8.14 2.58
CA SER A 219 37.33 9.28 3.50
C SER A 219 36.45 9.10 4.74
N GLU A 220 37.01 9.43 5.90
CA GLU A 220 36.32 9.42 7.20
C GLU A 220 35.06 10.32 7.21
N LYS A 221 34.98 11.29 6.29
CA LYS A 221 33.81 12.15 6.07
C LYS A 221 32.67 11.49 5.28
N ASP A 222 32.78 10.20 4.93
CA ASP A 222 31.68 9.42 4.33
C ASP A 222 30.66 9.01 5.40
N TYR A 223 29.74 9.92 5.76
CA TYR A 223 28.76 9.73 6.84
C TYR A 223 27.63 8.74 6.49
N GLY A 224 27.08 8.11 7.53
CA GLY A 224 26.03 7.08 7.47
C GLY A 224 24.62 7.65 7.31
N TYR A 225 24.21 8.55 8.21
CA TYR A 225 22.83 9.02 8.26
C TYR A 225 22.55 10.11 7.21
N THR A 226 21.62 9.96 6.26
CA THR A 226 20.76 8.79 5.97
C THR A 226 21.29 7.95 4.80
N SER A 227 20.71 6.76 4.57
CA SER A 227 21.08 5.88 3.47
C SER A 227 20.57 6.40 2.12
N GLY A 228 21.49 6.85 1.26
CA GLY A 228 21.15 7.30 -0.08
C GLY A 228 20.71 6.18 -1.04
N HIS A 229 21.18 4.94 -0.84
CA HIS A 229 20.73 3.79 -1.63
C HIS A 229 19.25 3.49 -1.32
N THR A 230 18.89 3.52 -0.04
CA THR A 230 17.50 3.33 0.39
C THR A 230 16.60 4.44 -0.13
N MET A 231 17.03 5.69 0.00
CA MET A 231 16.24 6.82 -0.50
C MET A 231 15.97 6.70 -2.00
N ARG A 232 17.00 6.37 -2.80
CA ARG A 232 16.82 6.25 -4.26
C ARG A 232 15.99 5.01 -4.62
N SER A 233 16.13 3.89 -3.90
CA SER A 233 15.32 2.70 -4.15
C SER A 233 13.85 2.91 -3.82
N TYR A 234 13.51 3.65 -2.75
CA TYR A 234 12.12 4.01 -2.45
C TYR A 234 11.54 4.98 -3.48
N LEU A 235 12.31 5.98 -3.93
CA LEU A 235 11.86 6.92 -4.96
C LEU A 235 11.49 6.20 -6.28
N ILE A 236 12.41 5.38 -6.80
CA ILE A 236 12.19 4.66 -8.07
C ILE A 236 11.18 3.53 -7.88
N GLY A 237 11.23 2.82 -6.75
CA GLY A 237 10.27 1.76 -6.43
C GLY A 237 8.83 2.27 -6.35
N LEU A 238 8.62 3.47 -5.79
CA LEU A 238 7.32 4.15 -5.81
C LEU A 238 6.92 4.60 -7.23
N GLY A 239 7.88 4.99 -8.07
CA GLY A 239 7.62 5.27 -9.49
C GLY A 239 7.14 4.03 -10.26
N TYR A 240 7.79 2.89 -10.04
CA TYR A 240 7.34 1.60 -10.60
C TYR A 240 5.98 1.18 -10.03
N ALA A 241 5.77 1.27 -8.72
CA ALA A 241 4.46 1.03 -8.11
C ALA A 241 3.36 1.96 -8.64
N TYR A 242 3.67 3.22 -8.95
CA TYR A 242 2.73 4.17 -9.54
C TYR A 242 2.31 3.73 -10.95
N MET A 243 3.27 3.33 -11.79
CA MET A 243 3.00 2.84 -13.15
C MET A 243 2.35 1.44 -13.17
N PHE A 244 2.63 0.61 -12.17
CA PHE A 244 2.24 -0.81 -12.05
C PHE A 244 1.54 -1.06 -10.70
N PRO A 245 0.38 -0.44 -10.45
CA PRO A 245 -0.29 -0.55 -9.15
C PRO A 245 -0.73 -1.98 -8.80
N GLN A 246 -0.78 -2.89 -9.77
CA GLN A 246 -0.97 -4.33 -9.55
C GLN A 246 0.15 -4.97 -8.74
N ARG A 247 1.34 -4.36 -8.75
CA ARG A 247 2.57 -4.84 -8.09
C ARG A 247 3.07 -3.89 -6.99
N TYR A 248 2.18 -3.03 -6.48
CA TYR A 248 2.52 -1.94 -5.57
C TYR A 248 3.26 -2.45 -4.32
N GLN A 249 2.75 -3.51 -3.70
CA GLN A 249 3.30 -4.10 -2.47
C GLN A 249 4.66 -4.76 -2.72
N GLU A 250 4.86 -5.39 -3.88
CA GLU A 250 6.10 -6.08 -4.23
C GLU A 250 7.22 -5.09 -4.53
N PHE A 251 6.94 -3.98 -5.23
CA PHE A 251 7.93 -2.91 -5.39
C PHE A 251 8.35 -2.28 -4.06
N LEU A 252 7.41 -2.06 -3.15
CA LEU A 252 7.75 -1.57 -1.81
C LEU A 252 8.58 -2.57 -1.01
N THR A 253 8.25 -3.86 -1.14
CA THR A 253 9.01 -4.94 -0.48
C THR A 253 10.43 -5.01 -1.04
N ARG A 254 10.59 -4.94 -2.36
CA ARG A 254 11.89 -4.93 -3.02
C ARG A 254 12.71 -3.68 -2.69
N ALA A 255 12.09 -2.50 -2.67
CA ALA A 255 12.77 -1.27 -2.25
C ALA A 255 13.26 -1.34 -0.79
N SER A 256 12.46 -1.95 0.10
CA SER A 256 12.85 -2.21 1.50
C SER A 256 14.01 -3.20 1.60
N GLU A 257 14.07 -4.20 0.72
CA GLU A 257 15.16 -5.18 0.69
C GLU A 257 16.48 -4.55 0.24
N ILE A 258 16.45 -3.65 -0.74
CA ILE A 258 17.63 -2.84 -1.12
C ILE A 258 18.07 -1.96 0.06
N GLY A 259 17.14 -1.49 0.88
CA GLY A 259 17.48 -0.83 2.15
C GLY A 259 18.15 -1.78 3.14
N PHE A 260 17.61 -2.97 3.31
CA PHE A 260 18.13 -3.97 4.23
C PHE A 260 19.50 -4.54 3.81
N SER A 261 19.77 -4.65 2.51
CA SER A 261 21.11 -5.02 2.00
C SER A 261 22.17 -4.06 2.54
N ARG A 262 21.84 -2.78 2.76
CA ARG A 262 22.78 -1.79 3.33
C ARG A 262 23.21 -2.13 4.75
N ASN A 263 22.30 -2.72 5.53
CA ASN A 263 22.57 -3.21 6.88
C ASN A 263 23.44 -4.47 6.83
N ARG A 264 23.06 -5.48 6.02
CA ARG A 264 23.82 -6.72 5.85
C ARG A 264 25.22 -6.52 5.27
N MET A 265 25.40 -5.47 4.48
CA MET A 265 26.72 -5.05 3.98
C MET A 265 27.61 -4.39 5.03
N GLY A 266 27.07 -4.03 6.20
CA GLY A 266 27.78 -3.31 7.25
C GLY A 266 28.05 -1.84 6.90
N ARG A 267 27.28 -1.23 5.99
CA ARG A 267 27.54 0.15 5.51
C ARG A 267 26.63 1.20 6.12
N HIS A 268 25.45 0.81 6.59
CA HIS A 268 24.43 1.71 7.16
C HIS A 268 23.74 1.04 8.35
N ASN A 269 23.45 1.83 9.38
CA ASN A 269 22.61 1.41 10.50
C ASN A 269 21.14 1.29 10.09
N CYS A 270 20.33 0.60 10.90
CA CYS A 270 18.90 0.45 10.63
C CYS A 270 18.23 1.82 10.61
N LEU A 271 18.59 2.71 11.55
CA LEU A 271 18.05 4.08 11.58
C LEU A 271 18.47 4.90 10.35
N ASP A 272 19.68 4.70 9.81
CA ASP A 272 20.09 5.34 8.54
C ASP A 272 19.16 4.92 7.38
N VAL A 273 18.73 3.66 7.38
CA VAL A 273 17.85 3.08 6.36
C VAL A 273 16.42 3.60 6.54
N VAL A 274 15.91 3.68 7.77
CA VAL A 274 14.59 4.29 8.05
C VAL A 274 14.57 5.76 7.58
N GLY A 275 15.58 6.55 7.93
CA GLY A 275 15.67 7.94 7.45
C GLY A 275 15.80 8.04 5.92
N GLY A 276 16.46 7.08 5.27
CA GLY A 276 16.52 6.98 3.82
C GLY A 276 15.15 6.72 3.20
N ARG A 277 14.37 5.79 3.75
CA ARG A 277 12.97 5.50 3.36
C ARG A 277 12.11 6.75 3.45
N MET A 278 12.19 7.48 4.57
CA MET A 278 11.38 8.68 4.81
C MET A 278 11.62 9.73 3.73
N ILE A 279 12.88 10.10 3.48
CA ILE A 279 13.24 11.08 2.45
C ILE A 279 12.86 10.58 1.05
N GLY A 280 13.09 9.30 0.73
CA GLY A 280 12.73 8.72 -0.56
C GLY A 280 11.22 8.76 -0.83
N THR A 281 10.42 8.51 0.20
CA THR A 281 8.95 8.57 0.12
C THR A 281 8.45 10.00 -0.03
N ALA A 282 9.02 10.94 0.73
CA ALA A 282 8.67 12.36 0.63
C ALA A 282 9.06 12.96 -0.74
N ASN A 283 10.21 12.56 -1.29
CA ASN A 283 10.63 12.93 -2.65
C ASN A 283 9.65 12.41 -3.71
N ALA A 284 9.21 11.15 -3.60
CA ALA A 284 8.22 10.61 -4.53
C ALA A 284 6.93 11.42 -4.49
N ALA A 285 6.42 11.74 -3.29
CA ALA A 285 5.22 12.55 -3.15
C ALA A 285 5.40 13.96 -3.72
N ALA A 286 6.53 14.62 -3.46
CA ALA A 286 6.83 15.93 -4.01
C ALA A 286 6.86 15.91 -5.55
N PHE A 287 7.60 14.95 -6.13
CA PHE A 287 7.76 14.86 -7.59
C PHE A 287 6.47 14.49 -8.30
N PHE A 288 5.62 13.65 -7.70
CA PHE A 288 4.37 13.25 -8.32
C PHE A 288 3.28 14.33 -8.20
N ASN A 289 3.38 15.22 -7.21
CA ASN A 289 2.50 16.38 -7.08
C ASN A 289 2.94 17.57 -7.93
N ALA A 290 4.21 17.64 -8.34
CA ALA A 290 4.74 18.73 -9.15
C ALA A 290 3.97 18.84 -10.49
N PRO A 291 3.29 19.97 -10.78
CA PRO A 291 2.47 20.11 -11.98
C PRO A 291 3.23 19.88 -13.28
N GLU A 292 4.50 20.28 -13.34
CA GLU A 292 5.40 20.06 -14.47
C GLU A 292 5.64 18.58 -14.80
N ASN A 293 5.45 17.68 -13.82
CA ASN A 293 5.64 16.24 -13.98
C ASN A 293 4.34 15.50 -14.30
N ALA A 294 3.19 16.18 -14.27
CA ALA A 294 1.87 15.54 -14.40
C ALA A 294 1.71 14.76 -15.69
N GLU A 295 2.19 15.31 -16.80
CA GLU A 295 2.11 14.65 -18.11
C GLU A 295 3.06 13.44 -18.20
N MET A 296 4.28 13.56 -17.68
CA MET A 296 5.27 12.48 -17.70
C MET A 296 4.76 11.26 -16.93
N LYS A 297 4.27 11.44 -15.70
CA LYS A 297 3.75 10.32 -14.89
C LYS A 297 2.48 9.71 -15.51
N ARG A 298 1.61 10.52 -16.12
CA ARG A 298 0.39 10.05 -16.79
C ARG A 298 0.73 9.19 -18.01
N ALA A 299 1.60 9.67 -18.88
CA ALA A 299 2.04 8.95 -20.07
C ALA A 299 2.74 7.63 -19.70
N ALA A 300 3.54 7.62 -18.64
CA ALA A 300 4.21 6.42 -18.15
C ALA A 300 3.21 5.38 -17.61
N TYR A 301 2.22 5.81 -16.82
CA TYR A 301 1.14 4.93 -16.36
C TYR A 301 0.33 4.37 -17.54
N GLU A 302 -0.11 5.20 -18.48
CA GLU A 302 -0.90 4.76 -19.64
C GLU A 302 -0.13 3.77 -20.51
N ALA A 303 1.16 4.02 -20.79
CA ALA A 303 2.01 3.10 -21.53
C ALA A 303 2.10 1.74 -20.82
N ALA A 304 2.35 1.73 -19.51
CA ALA A 304 2.37 0.52 -18.70
C ALA A 304 1.04 -0.24 -18.79
N GLN A 305 -0.10 0.43 -18.56
CA GLN A 305 -1.41 -0.25 -18.59
C GLN A 305 -1.78 -0.81 -19.97
N SER A 306 -1.22 -0.27 -21.06
CA SER A 306 -1.53 -0.72 -22.42
C SER A 306 -0.70 -1.90 -22.92
N TYR A 307 0.50 -2.13 -22.36
CA TYR A 307 1.48 -3.07 -22.92
C TYR A 307 1.58 -4.39 -22.13
N LEU A 308 1.20 -4.39 -20.86
CA LEU A 308 1.61 -5.46 -19.95
C LEU A 308 0.75 -6.70 -20.03
N VAL A 309 1.44 -7.82 -20.30
CA VAL A 309 0.86 -9.16 -20.26
C VAL A 309 1.54 -9.93 -19.12
N PRO A 310 0.78 -10.45 -18.14
CA PRO A 310 1.35 -11.31 -17.11
C PRO A 310 1.65 -12.69 -17.70
N ASP A 311 2.85 -13.17 -17.42
CA ASP A 311 3.27 -14.55 -17.65
C ASP A 311 3.13 -15.34 -16.33
N PRO A 312 2.15 -16.26 -16.20
CA PRO A 312 1.94 -17.01 -14.97
C PRO A 312 3.08 -17.97 -14.63
N ASP A 313 3.95 -18.30 -15.60
CA ASP A 313 5.08 -19.20 -15.42
C ASP A 313 6.39 -18.46 -15.09
N ALA A 314 6.39 -17.12 -15.16
CA ALA A 314 7.56 -16.33 -14.83
C ALA A 314 7.87 -16.38 -13.32
N PRO A 315 9.15 -16.48 -12.92
CA PRO A 315 9.55 -16.48 -11.51
C PRO A 315 9.06 -15.22 -10.78
N ASP A 316 8.55 -15.42 -9.56
CA ASP A 316 8.12 -14.32 -8.69
C ASP A 316 8.65 -14.49 -7.26
N ASP A 317 9.75 -13.80 -6.97
CA ASP A 317 10.39 -13.74 -5.65
C ASP A 317 9.47 -13.18 -4.56
N PHE A 318 8.41 -12.48 -4.97
CA PHE A 318 7.45 -11.78 -4.11
C PHE A 318 6.03 -12.36 -4.21
N SER A 319 5.87 -13.60 -4.68
CA SER A 319 4.55 -14.27 -4.77
C SER A 319 3.87 -14.51 -3.40
N ASP A 320 4.65 -14.62 -2.31
CA ASP A 320 4.11 -14.79 -0.95
C ASP A 320 3.83 -13.44 -0.29
N LYS A 321 2.57 -13.02 -0.37
CA LYS A 321 2.09 -11.74 0.18
C LYS A 321 2.29 -11.61 1.70
N GLU A 322 2.07 -12.68 2.46
CA GLU A 322 2.18 -12.62 3.93
C GLU A 322 3.64 -12.54 4.38
N LYS A 323 4.53 -13.25 3.70
CA LYS A 323 5.98 -13.08 3.88
C LYS A 323 6.42 -11.65 3.54
N ASN A 324 5.93 -11.09 2.44
CA ASN A 324 6.23 -9.70 2.05
C ASN A 324 5.74 -8.70 3.11
N ARG A 325 4.51 -8.89 3.61
CA ARG A 325 3.92 -8.07 4.67
C ARG A 325 4.78 -8.10 5.92
N ALA A 326 5.19 -9.29 6.37
CA ALA A 326 6.02 -9.45 7.55
C ALA A 326 7.38 -8.76 7.40
N LEU A 327 8.07 -9.00 6.27
CA LEU A 327 9.37 -8.41 5.99
C LEU A 327 9.31 -6.88 5.88
N TYR A 328 8.31 -6.34 5.17
CA TYR A 328 8.14 -4.91 5.03
C TYR A 328 7.81 -4.26 6.38
N THR A 329 6.88 -4.85 7.15
CA THR A 329 6.46 -4.34 8.46
C THR A 329 7.62 -4.33 9.45
N GLU A 330 8.42 -5.40 9.51
CA GLU A 330 9.66 -5.43 10.28
C GLU A 330 10.57 -4.25 9.90
N ARG A 331 10.79 -4.02 8.60
CA ARG A 331 11.74 -3.00 8.11
C ARG A 331 11.23 -1.55 8.21
N LEU A 332 9.96 -1.33 8.56
CA LEU A 332 9.49 0.02 8.89
C LEU A 332 10.19 0.59 10.12
N THR A 333 10.50 -0.28 11.09
CA THR A 333 11.03 0.08 12.41
C THR A 333 12.23 -0.77 12.84
N TYR A 334 12.58 -1.81 12.09
CA TYR A 334 13.56 -2.85 12.43
C TYR A 334 13.31 -3.52 13.77
N ASN A 335 12.04 -3.68 14.14
CA ASN A 335 11.59 -4.23 15.42
C ASN A 335 12.17 -3.52 16.65
N PHE A 336 12.57 -2.24 16.51
CA PHE A 336 12.95 -1.45 17.67
C PHE A 336 11.80 -1.37 18.67
N PRO A 337 12.08 -1.42 19.98
CA PRO A 337 11.07 -1.06 20.96
C PRO A 337 10.67 0.42 20.79
N THR A 338 9.49 0.78 21.26
CA THR A 338 9.10 2.19 21.34
C THR A 338 9.91 2.88 22.45
N VAL A 339 10.42 4.07 22.14
CA VAL A 339 11.31 4.88 23.00
C VAL A 339 10.81 6.30 23.20
N GLY A 340 9.84 6.72 22.38
CA GLY A 340 9.17 8.02 22.44
C GLY A 340 7.75 7.91 22.96
N ASP A 341 6.97 8.97 22.76
CA ASP A 341 5.56 9.03 23.14
C ASP A 341 4.70 8.12 22.26
N THR A 342 4.07 7.12 22.88
CA THR A 342 3.21 6.12 22.20
C THR A 342 1.75 6.57 22.04
N THR A 343 1.44 7.81 22.44
CA THR A 343 0.07 8.35 22.44
C THR A 343 -0.19 9.37 21.34
N LYS A 344 0.81 9.69 20.50
CA LYS A 344 0.66 10.69 19.44
C LYS A 344 -0.33 10.21 18.38
N PRO A 345 -1.35 11.02 18.02
CA PRO A 345 -2.25 10.68 16.94
C PRO A 345 -1.47 10.51 15.63
N MET A 346 -1.97 9.64 14.75
CA MET A 346 -1.44 9.56 13.38
C MET A 346 -1.71 10.89 12.66
N VAL A 347 -0.82 11.29 11.77
CA VAL A 347 -1.02 12.43 10.86
C VAL A 347 -0.58 11.99 9.48
N VAL A 348 -1.14 12.60 8.44
CA VAL A 348 -0.83 12.27 7.05
C VAL A 348 -0.14 13.46 6.41
N PRO A 349 1.08 13.31 5.88
CA PRO A 349 1.77 14.41 5.22
C PRO A 349 0.94 15.01 4.10
N LYS A 350 1.07 16.31 3.89
CA LYS A 350 0.46 17.00 2.74
C LYS A 350 0.93 16.35 1.43
N GLY A 351 0.01 16.09 0.51
CA GLY A 351 0.30 15.52 -0.80
C GLY A 351 0.61 14.02 -0.81
N ALA A 352 0.63 13.33 0.33
CA ALA A 352 0.93 11.90 0.38
C ALA A 352 -0.11 11.03 -0.36
N GLU A 353 -1.32 11.53 -0.58
CA GLU A 353 -2.36 10.82 -1.34
C GLU A 353 -1.97 10.49 -2.79
N VAL A 354 -1.06 11.27 -3.39
CA VAL A 354 -0.56 11.01 -4.75
C VAL A 354 0.15 9.67 -4.87
N LEU A 355 0.69 9.15 -3.75
CA LEU A 355 1.42 7.88 -3.73
C LEU A 355 0.51 6.69 -4.02
N LEU A 356 -0.80 6.82 -3.83
CA LEU A 356 -1.77 5.73 -3.98
C LEU A 356 -2.83 6.02 -5.07
N GLU A 357 -2.75 7.14 -5.79
CA GLU A 357 -3.82 7.57 -6.69
C GLU A 357 -4.06 6.60 -7.86
N THR A 358 -3.02 5.95 -8.38
CA THR A 358 -3.15 4.91 -9.41
C THR A 358 -3.54 3.55 -8.84
N ARG A 359 -3.27 3.32 -7.55
CA ARG A 359 -3.74 2.12 -6.82
C ARG A 359 -5.24 2.21 -6.52
N PHE A 360 -5.75 3.41 -6.21
CA PHE A 360 -7.16 3.65 -5.89
C PHE A 360 -7.79 4.72 -6.78
N PRO A 361 -7.92 4.50 -8.09
CA PRO A 361 -8.41 5.52 -9.04
C PRO A 361 -9.88 5.93 -8.82
N TYR A 362 -10.62 5.20 -7.98
CA TYR A 362 -12.01 5.43 -7.64
C TYR A 362 -12.22 6.08 -6.27
N LEU A 363 -11.13 6.31 -5.51
CA LEU A 363 -11.19 7.02 -4.23
C LEU A 363 -10.83 8.50 -4.41
N THR A 364 -11.50 9.36 -3.64
CA THR A 364 -11.10 10.76 -3.53
C THR A 364 -9.78 10.91 -2.77
N LYS A 365 -9.13 12.07 -2.90
CA LYS A 365 -7.92 12.40 -2.12
C LYS A 365 -8.13 12.19 -0.61
N ASN A 366 -9.21 12.69 -0.04
CA ASN A 366 -9.52 12.55 1.39
C ASN A 366 -9.74 11.10 1.83
N GLN A 367 -10.30 10.28 0.95
CA GLN A 367 -10.43 8.85 1.18
C GLN A 367 -9.07 8.16 1.21
N ILE A 368 -8.18 8.49 0.26
CA ILE A 368 -6.80 8.00 0.29
C ILE A 368 -6.07 8.49 1.54
N ARG A 369 -6.28 9.74 1.97
CA ARG A 369 -5.73 10.26 3.24
C ARG A 369 -6.26 9.48 4.44
N THR A 370 -7.52 9.06 4.44
CA THR A 370 -8.08 8.19 5.49
C THR A 370 -7.48 6.79 5.46
N VAL A 371 -7.21 6.23 4.27
CA VAL A 371 -6.45 4.98 4.13
C VAL A 371 -5.08 5.12 4.78
N LEU A 372 -4.30 6.13 4.39
CA LEU A 372 -2.95 6.40 4.94
C LEU A 372 -2.98 6.61 6.47
N TYR A 373 -3.99 7.31 6.98
CA TYR A 373 -4.16 7.54 8.41
C TYR A 373 -4.45 6.25 9.16
N THR A 374 -5.36 5.42 8.65
CA THR A 374 -5.83 4.22 9.36
C THR A 374 -4.89 3.03 9.24
N THR A 375 -3.94 3.05 8.31
CA THR A 375 -2.94 1.99 8.16
C THR A 375 -1.57 2.36 8.71
N GLY A 376 -1.37 3.61 9.16
CA GLY A 376 -0.10 4.07 9.74
C GLY A 376 0.33 3.26 10.97
N ILE A 377 1.64 3.16 11.20
CA ILE A 377 2.16 2.51 12.42
C ILE A 377 1.94 3.41 13.65
N SER A 378 1.88 2.80 14.83
CA SER A 378 1.81 3.51 16.12
C SER A 378 3.02 4.44 16.33
N SER A 379 2.86 5.45 17.17
CA SER A 379 3.95 6.38 17.51
C SER A 379 4.94 5.77 18.51
N GLY A 380 6.06 6.47 18.71
CA GLY A 380 7.06 6.15 19.71
C GLY A 380 8.24 5.33 19.19
N TYR A 381 8.20 4.86 17.94
CA TYR A 381 9.36 4.21 17.32
C TYR A 381 10.46 5.22 17.01
N PRO A 382 11.74 4.85 17.15
CA PRO A 382 12.85 5.77 16.88
C PRO A 382 12.77 6.36 15.48
N VAL A 383 13.05 7.67 15.39
CA VAL A 383 13.06 8.50 14.17
C VAL A 383 11.77 8.53 13.34
N CYS A 384 10.69 7.89 13.79
CA CYS A 384 9.47 7.76 13.01
C CYS A 384 8.42 8.84 13.31
N ASP A 385 8.51 9.57 14.43
CA ASP A 385 7.49 10.53 14.88
C ASP A 385 7.72 11.95 14.34
N ASP A 386 8.21 12.07 13.10
CA ASP A 386 8.42 13.37 12.46
C ASP A 386 7.11 14.17 12.38
N GLU A 387 7.19 15.50 12.43
CA GLU A 387 6.00 16.36 12.51
C GLU A 387 5.07 16.23 11.30
N GLU A 388 5.59 15.85 10.13
CA GLU A 388 4.79 15.69 8.92
C GLU A 388 4.09 14.32 8.86
N GLY A 389 4.67 13.29 9.46
CA GLY A 389 4.14 11.92 9.53
C GLY A 389 4.75 10.94 8.52
N TRP A 390 5.84 11.30 7.83
CA TRP A 390 6.46 10.46 6.80
C TRP A 390 6.99 9.13 7.35
N GLY A 391 7.53 9.14 8.57
CA GLY A 391 8.08 7.97 9.25
C GLY A 391 7.03 6.92 9.60
N ARG A 392 5.78 7.34 9.83
CA ARG A 392 4.69 6.45 10.25
C ARG A 392 3.85 5.89 9.11
N LEU A 393 4.08 6.32 7.86
CA LEU A 393 3.38 5.76 6.71
C LEU A 393 3.71 4.27 6.54
N ASN A 394 2.67 3.44 6.45
CA ASN A 394 2.74 2.04 6.07
C ASN A 394 2.03 1.84 4.73
N LEU A 395 2.77 2.09 3.65
CA LEU A 395 2.22 2.06 2.29
C LEU A 395 1.90 0.63 1.82
N PHE A 396 2.54 -0.39 2.39
CA PHE A 396 2.20 -1.78 2.10
C PHE A 396 0.80 -2.11 2.60
N ALA A 397 0.47 -1.76 3.84
CA ALA A 397 -0.88 -1.92 4.37
C ALA A 397 -1.87 -0.98 3.67
N ALA A 398 -1.48 0.27 3.37
CA ALA A 398 -2.35 1.22 2.67
C ALA A 398 -2.82 0.71 1.29
N ALA A 399 -1.97 -0.01 0.56
CA ALA A 399 -2.31 -0.60 -0.74
C ALA A 399 -3.37 -1.73 -0.66
N ASP A 400 -3.65 -2.24 0.54
CA ASP A 400 -4.74 -3.19 0.82
C ASP A 400 -6.07 -2.51 1.21
N GLY A 401 -6.16 -1.17 1.11
CA GLY A 401 -7.35 -0.39 1.41
C GLY A 401 -7.37 0.14 2.85
N TYR A 402 -8.54 0.47 3.37
CA TYR A 402 -8.70 1.06 4.70
C TYR A 402 -8.19 0.15 5.82
N GLY A 403 -7.62 0.70 6.89
CA GLY A 403 -7.38 -0.03 8.14
C GLY A 403 -8.56 0.09 9.12
N ALA A 404 -9.35 1.15 8.98
CA ALA A 404 -10.57 1.37 9.75
C ALA A 404 -11.57 2.26 8.99
N PHE A 405 -12.86 2.07 9.23
CA PHE A 405 -13.88 3.07 8.91
C PHE A 405 -14.13 3.93 10.14
N LEU A 406 -13.75 5.21 10.06
CA LEU A 406 -13.91 6.18 11.15
C LEU A 406 -15.30 6.85 11.13
N SER A 407 -15.93 6.86 9.95
CA SER A 407 -17.27 7.40 9.68
C SER A 407 -17.89 6.62 8.53
N GLU A 408 -19.06 7.05 8.02
CA GLU A 408 -19.59 6.53 6.76
C GLU A 408 -18.59 6.74 5.62
N THR A 409 -18.22 5.65 4.95
CA THR A 409 -17.28 5.61 3.83
C THR A 409 -18.04 5.22 2.57
N VAL A 410 -18.19 6.17 1.64
CA VAL A 410 -18.91 5.94 0.38
C VAL A 410 -17.94 5.62 -0.75
N VAL A 411 -18.03 4.44 -1.35
CA VAL A 411 -17.14 3.99 -2.43
C VAL A 411 -17.93 3.86 -3.72
N THR A 412 -17.56 4.62 -4.76
CA THR A 412 -18.22 4.59 -6.07
C THR A 412 -17.27 4.07 -7.14
N MET A 413 -17.53 2.85 -7.64
CA MET A 413 -16.68 2.17 -8.64
C MET A 413 -17.39 2.05 -9.99
N ASN A 414 -16.68 2.20 -11.10
CA ASN A 414 -17.26 2.13 -12.45
C ASN A 414 -16.58 1.05 -13.30
N MET A 415 -17.35 0.03 -13.69
CA MET A 415 -16.92 -1.05 -14.58
C MET A 415 -16.34 -0.55 -15.91
N GLN A 416 -16.89 0.54 -16.47
CA GLN A 416 -16.47 1.05 -17.78
C GLN A 416 -15.07 1.69 -17.75
N ASN A 417 -14.58 2.08 -16.59
CA ASN A 417 -13.25 2.66 -16.44
C ASN A 417 -12.13 1.59 -16.42
N GLY A 418 -12.47 0.30 -16.38
CA GLY A 418 -11.50 -0.80 -16.37
C GLY A 418 -10.63 -0.84 -15.10
N GLY A 419 -9.64 -1.74 -15.11
CA GLY A 419 -8.65 -1.90 -14.03
C GLY A 419 -9.27 -1.93 -12.63
N PHE A 420 -8.62 -1.24 -11.68
CA PHE A 420 -9.10 -1.12 -10.29
C PHE A 420 -10.42 -0.37 -10.15
N SER A 421 -10.82 0.47 -11.11
CA SER A 421 -12.14 1.11 -11.09
C SER A 421 -13.27 0.12 -11.37
N ALA A 422 -12.97 -0.96 -12.11
CA ALA A 422 -13.93 -2.00 -12.44
C ALA A 422 -14.02 -3.08 -11.37
N ARG A 423 -12.88 -3.55 -10.86
CA ARG A 423 -12.80 -4.54 -9.79
C ARG A 423 -11.57 -4.32 -8.93
N ASP A 424 -11.74 -4.31 -7.61
CA ASP A 424 -10.63 -4.20 -6.66
C ASP A 424 -10.89 -5.04 -5.41
N THR A 425 -9.82 -5.42 -4.72
CA THR A 425 -9.83 -6.18 -3.47
C THR A 425 -9.16 -5.39 -2.36
N TRP A 426 -9.86 -5.22 -1.24
CA TRP A 426 -9.30 -4.73 0.01
C TRP A 426 -8.98 -5.90 0.93
N GLY A 427 -7.72 -6.00 1.32
CA GLY A 427 -7.16 -7.13 2.08
C GLY A 427 -6.89 -6.86 3.56
N ASN A 428 -7.06 -5.62 4.03
CA ASN A 428 -6.86 -5.30 5.44
C ASN A 428 -8.02 -5.81 6.31
N ASP A 429 -7.71 -6.10 7.58
CA ASP A 429 -8.71 -6.29 8.63
C ASP A 429 -9.27 -4.92 9.05
N ILE A 430 -10.40 -4.53 8.46
CA ILE A 430 -11.00 -3.20 8.65
C ILE A 430 -11.75 -3.14 9.98
N THR A 431 -11.36 -2.19 10.82
CA THR A 431 -11.95 -1.93 12.14
C THR A 431 -12.77 -0.62 12.18
N GLY A 432 -13.22 -0.17 13.35
CA GLY A 432 -13.78 1.17 13.57
C GLY A 432 -15.31 1.23 13.73
N GLU A 433 -15.82 2.40 14.10
CA GLU A 433 -17.25 2.62 14.35
C GLU A 433 -18.03 3.02 13.08
N GLY A 434 -17.33 3.33 11.99
CA GLY A 434 -17.91 3.76 10.72
C GLY A 434 -18.56 2.65 9.91
N SER A 435 -19.17 3.05 8.79
CA SER A 435 -19.92 2.19 7.87
C SER A 435 -19.33 2.22 6.46
N LEU A 436 -19.71 1.23 5.63
CA LEU A 436 -19.41 1.19 4.20
C LEU A 436 -20.68 1.37 3.37
N VAL A 437 -20.64 2.24 2.36
CA VAL A 437 -21.67 2.36 1.33
C VAL A 437 -21.04 2.10 -0.04
N LYS A 438 -21.46 1.02 -0.70
CA LYS A 438 -21.00 0.64 -2.04
C LYS A 438 -21.96 1.15 -3.13
N ARG A 439 -21.41 1.92 -4.07
CA ARG A 439 -22.06 2.54 -5.24
C ARG A 439 -21.31 2.28 -6.54
N GLY A 440 -21.91 2.73 -7.64
CA GLY A 440 -21.44 2.53 -9.01
C GLY A 440 -21.60 1.09 -9.49
N THR A 441 -21.15 0.82 -10.71
CA THR A 441 -21.32 -0.47 -11.41
C THR A 441 -20.21 -1.49 -11.15
N GLY A 442 -19.06 -1.05 -10.62
CA GLY A 442 -17.91 -1.92 -10.36
C GLY A 442 -18.08 -2.86 -9.17
N THR A 443 -17.08 -3.71 -8.95
CA THR A 443 -17.04 -4.72 -7.89
C THR A 443 -15.97 -4.38 -6.84
N LEU A 444 -16.36 -4.31 -5.58
CA LEU A 444 -15.43 -4.28 -4.45
C LEU A 444 -15.43 -5.63 -3.76
N VAL A 445 -14.25 -6.22 -3.55
CA VAL A 445 -14.05 -7.44 -2.77
C VAL A 445 -13.48 -7.07 -1.41
N LEU A 446 -14.09 -7.56 -0.34
CA LEU A 446 -13.56 -7.46 1.02
C LEU A 446 -13.01 -8.83 1.45
N ALA A 447 -11.69 -8.91 1.62
CA ALA A 447 -10.97 -10.15 1.92
C ALA A 447 -10.39 -10.22 3.34
N GLY A 448 -10.50 -9.16 4.12
CA GLY A 448 -10.04 -9.13 5.52
C GLY A 448 -11.11 -9.56 6.53
N LYS A 449 -10.64 -9.87 7.74
CA LYS A 449 -11.46 -10.22 8.91
C LYS A 449 -12.02 -8.97 9.56
N ASN A 450 -13.03 -8.41 8.93
CA ASN A 450 -13.54 -7.09 9.26
C ASN A 450 -14.38 -7.08 10.55
N THR A 451 -14.22 -6.01 11.34
CA THR A 451 -14.92 -5.84 12.63
C THR A 451 -15.62 -4.49 12.78
N TYR A 452 -15.60 -3.64 11.74
CA TYR A 452 -16.27 -2.34 11.78
C TYR A 452 -17.76 -2.45 12.13
N LYS A 453 -18.29 -1.45 12.85
CA LYS A 453 -19.60 -1.56 13.53
C LYS A 453 -20.74 -0.80 12.87
N GLY A 454 -20.45 0.23 12.07
CA GLY A 454 -21.48 1.10 11.48
C GLY A 454 -22.36 0.42 10.43
N GLY A 455 -21.95 -0.75 9.94
CA GLY A 455 -22.72 -1.56 8.99
C GLY A 455 -22.31 -1.37 7.52
N THR A 456 -22.99 -2.09 6.66
CA THR A 456 -22.66 -2.22 5.24
C THR A 456 -23.91 -2.00 4.40
N ARG A 457 -23.88 -1.03 3.49
CA ARG A 457 -24.96 -0.78 2.53
C ARG A 457 -24.46 -0.96 1.11
N ILE A 458 -25.20 -1.73 0.31
CA ILE A 458 -24.93 -1.95 -1.10
C ILE A 458 -26.04 -1.28 -1.90
N GLU A 459 -25.76 -0.11 -2.46
CA GLU A 459 -26.75 0.65 -3.24
C GLU A 459 -26.70 0.31 -4.73
N SER A 460 -25.53 -0.07 -5.25
CA SER A 460 -25.38 -0.57 -6.63
C SER A 460 -24.05 -1.31 -6.84
N GLY A 461 -23.94 -2.00 -7.98
CA GLY A 461 -22.75 -2.77 -8.35
C GLY A 461 -22.64 -4.05 -7.51
N VAL A 462 -21.42 -4.53 -7.29
CA VAL A 462 -21.17 -5.74 -6.50
C VAL A 462 -20.33 -5.42 -5.28
N LEU A 463 -20.74 -5.93 -4.12
CA LEU A 463 -19.88 -6.10 -2.95
C LEU A 463 -19.72 -7.60 -2.70
N GLU A 464 -18.48 -8.07 -2.76
CA GLU A 464 -18.12 -9.47 -2.65
C GLU A 464 -17.42 -9.73 -1.30
N ALA A 465 -17.89 -10.76 -0.57
CA ALA A 465 -17.27 -11.25 0.65
C ALA A 465 -16.30 -12.39 0.31
N ALA A 466 -15.02 -12.20 0.65
CA ALA A 466 -13.96 -13.21 0.47
C ALA A 466 -13.37 -13.70 1.81
N ASP A 467 -13.87 -13.20 2.94
CA ASP A 467 -13.60 -13.72 4.28
C ASP A 467 -14.93 -13.97 5.02
N ARG A 468 -14.89 -14.88 6.00
CA ARG A 468 -16.02 -15.24 6.87
C ARG A 468 -16.71 -14.03 7.51
N THR A 469 -15.97 -12.98 7.87
CA THR A 469 -16.48 -11.79 8.56
C THR A 469 -16.36 -10.51 7.73
N ALA A 470 -16.24 -10.64 6.40
CA ALA A 470 -15.93 -9.55 5.48
C ALA A 470 -16.85 -8.31 5.60
N PHE A 471 -18.09 -8.44 6.05
CA PHE A 471 -19.04 -7.31 6.15
C PHE A 471 -19.12 -6.65 7.52
N GLY A 472 -18.19 -6.95 8.42
CA GLY A 472 -18.12 -6.35 9.75
C GLY A 472 -19.20 -6.87 10.70
N SER A 473 -19.40 -6.13 11.79
CA SER A 473 -20.32 -6.50 12.87
C SER A 473 -21.65 -5.74 12.86
N GLY A 474 -21.77 -4.75 11.97
CA GLY A 474 -22.98 -3.96 11.79
C GLY A 474 -24.04 -4.65 10.91
N ARG A 475 -25.18 -3.97 10.74
CA ARG A 475 -26.27 -4.41 9.87
C ARG A 475 -25.84 -4.39 8.39
N VAL A 476 -26.32 -5.36 7.61
CA VAL A 476 -26.09 -5.44 6.16
C VAL A 476 -27.39 -5.12 5.40
N ASP A 477 -27.35 -4.11 4.56
CA ASP A 477 -28.47 -3.63 3.73
C ASP A 477 -28.12 -3.71 2.24
N VAL A 478 -28.76 -4.62 1.51
CA VAL A 478 -28.65 -4.73 0.05
C VAL A 478 -29.84 -3.98 -0.57
N ASN A 479 -29.58 -2.80 -1.14
CA ASN A 479 -30.60 -1.90 -1.66
C ASN A 479 -30.33 -1.42 -3.10
N GLY A 480 -30.46 -2.33 -4.07
CA GLY A 480 -30.31 -2.06 -5.51
C GLY A 480 -29.05 -2.66 -6.13
N GLY A 481 -28.12 -3.16 -5.33
CA GLY A 481 -26.92 -3.84 -5.79
C GLY A 481 -26.92 -5.36 -5.60
N ILE A 482 -25.72 -5.92 -5.74
CA ILE A 482 -25.45 -7.35 -5.64
C ILE A 482 -24.57 -7.60 -4.43
N MET A 483 -25.05 -8.44 -3.53
CA MET A 483 -24.24 -9.05 -2.49
C MET A 483 -23.74 -10.39 -3.01
N ALA A 484 -22.43 -10.56 -3.13
CA ALA A 484 -21.82 -11.82 -3.55
C ALA A 484 -21.02 -12.45 -2.39
N GLU A 485 -21.19 -13.75 -2.22
CA GLU A 485 -20.44 -14.56 -1.28
C GLU A 485 -19.53 -15.52 -2.08
N CYS A 486 -18.24 -15.52 -1.72
CA CYS A 486 -17.18 -16.34 -2.32
C CYS A 486 -16.25 -16.91 -1.22
N VAL A 487 -16.80 -17.26 -0.06
CA VAL A 487 -16.07 -17.78 1.09
C VAL A 487 -16.05 -19.31 1.00
N ASN A 488 -14.89 -19.93 1.25
CA ASN A 488 -14.84 -21.37 1.46
C ASN A 488 -15.28 -21.68 2.89
N GLY A 489 -16.49 -22.20 3.07
CA GLY A 489 -17.10 -22.44 4.38
C GLY A 489 -18.11 -21.34 4.80
N PRO A 490 -18.40 -21.20 6.10
CA PRO A 490 -19.45 -20.29 6.55
C PRO A 490 -19.10 -18.82 6.29
N PHE A 491 -20.10 -18.06 5.85
CA PHE A 491 -20.09 -16.60 5.78
C PHE A 491 -21.03 -16.03 6.85
N ASP A 492 -20.51 -15.19 7.74
CA ASP A 492 -21.23 -14.68 8.90
C ASP A 492 -21.61 -13.21 8.71
N ILE A 493 -22.92 -12.97 8.67
CA ILE A 493 -23.53 -11.66 8.89
C ILE A 493 -23.84 -11.56 10.39
N LEU A 494 -22.97 -10.87 11.11
CA LEU A 494 -22.98 -10.81 12.58
C LEU A 494 -24.13 -9.97 13.16
N ASN A 495 -25.01 -9.43 12.31
CA ASN A 495 -26.17 -8.66 12.70
C ASN A 495 -27.38 -9.03 11.82
N SER A 496 -28.29 -8.09 11.57
CA SER A 496 -29.44 -8.28 10.68
C SER A 496 -29.06 -8.10 9.21
N LEU A 497 -29.78 -8.80 8.33
CA LEU A 497 -29.68 -8.71 6.88
C LEU A 497 -30.99 -8.18 6.30
N GLU A 498 -30.92 -7.19 5.43
CA GLU A 498 -32.05 -6.75 4.60
C GLU A 498 -31.71 -6.79 3.12
N VAL A 499 -32.60 -7.39 2.32
CA VAL A 499 -32.45 -7.52 0.88
C VAL A 499 -33.70 -6.99 0.22
N SER A 500 -33.60 -5.79 -0.37
CA SER A 500 -34.72 -5.13 -1.03
C SER A 500 -35.05 -5.76 -2.39
N LYS A 501 -36.23 -5.44 -2.92
CA LYS A 501 -36.83 -5.99 -4.13
C LYS A 501 -35.91 -6.08 -5.36
N ASP A 502 -35.12 -5.03 -5.59
CA ASP A 502 -34.28 -4.93 -6.79
C ASP A 502 -32.88 -5.52 -6.60
N SER A 503 -32.54 -5.91 -5.37
CA SER A 503 -31.26 -6.48 -4.99
C SER A 503 -31.11 -7.95 -5.36
N VAL A 504 -29.87 -8.39 -5.53
CA VAL A 504 -29.52 -9.79 -5.77
C VAL A 504 -28.56 -10.28 -4.71
N MET A 505 -28.85 -11.44 -4.11
CA MET A 505 -27.88 -12.24 -3.39
C MET A 505 -27.30 -13.29 -4.34
N VAL A 506 -25.97 -13.36 -4.44
CA VAL A 506 -25.25 -14.42 -5.14
C VAL A 506 -24.55 -15.27 -4.07
N PHE A 507 -24.83 -16.56 -4.04
CA PHE A 507 -24.25 -17.51 -3.11
C PHE A 507 -23.55 -18.63 -3.88
N THR A 508 -22.25 -18.82 -3.60
CA THR A 508 -21.44 -19.83 -4.27
C THR A 508 -21.31 -21.04 -3.36
N ILE A 509 -21.67 -22.22 -3.84
CA ILE A 509 -21.60 -23.44 -3.04
C ILE A 509 -20.58 -24.40 -3.63
N GLY A 510 -19.42 -24.46 -2.98
CA GLY A 510 -18.29 -25.31 -3.31
C GLY A 510 -18.22 -26.60 -2.51
N GLY A 511 -18.72 -26.62 -1.26
CA GLY A 511 -18.58 -27.77 -0.37
C GLY A 511 -19.50 -27.74 0.86
N PRO A 512 -19.56 -28.81 1.67
CA PRO A 512 -20.53 -29.07 2.75
C PRO A 512 -20.58 -28.05 3.90
N GLN A 513 -19.65 -27.09 3.97
CA GLN A 513 -19.54 -26.10 5.05
C GLN A 513 -20.09 -24.71 4.69
N ASP A 514 -20.20 -24.36 3.41
CA ASP A 514 -20.80 -23.12 2.90
C ASP A 514 -22.23 -22.88 3.39
N VAL A 515 -22.42 -21.83 4.18
CA VAL A 515 -23.73 -21.41 4.67
C VAL A 515 -23.64 -19.94 5.02
N ILE A 516 -24.70 -19.18 4.75
CA ILE A 516 -24.82 -17.81 5.24
C ILE A 516 -25.45 -17.84 6.63
N ASN A 517 -24.69 -17.48 7.66
CA ASN A 517 -25.22 -17.33 9.02
C ASN A 517 -25.59 -15.87 9.26
N VAL A 518 -26.81 -15.61 9.73
CA VAL A 518 -27.27 -14.29 10.12
C VAL A 518 -27.57 -14.31 11.62
N SER A 519 -26.79 -13.60 12.43
CA SER A 519 -27.01 -13.52 13.89
C SER A 519 -28.30 -12.79 14.24
N GLY A 520 -28.75 -11.87 13.38
CA GLY A 520 -30.01 -11.16 13.52
C GLY A 520 -31.18 -11.81 12.78
N ARG A 521 -32.10 -10.95 12.33
CA ARG A 521 -33.21 -11.33 11.44
C ARG A 521 -32.78 -11.09 10.00
N ALA A 522 -33.19 -11.98 9.10
CA ALA A 522 -33.12 -11.73 7.66
C ALA A 522 -34.48 -11.24 7.14
N ARG A 523 -34.52 -10.08 6.47
CA ARG A 523 -35.69 -9.59 5.73
C ARG A 523 -35.40 -9.69 4.23
N ILE A 524 -36.23 -10.42 3.50
CA ILE A 524 -36.00 -10.77 2.10
C ILE A 524 -37.19 -10.33 1.25
N ASP A 525 -36.91 -9.54 0.22
CA ASP A 525 -37.84 -9.15 -0.84
C ASP A 525 -37.18 -9.24 -2.24
N GLY A 526 -35.85 -9.40 -2.29
CA GLY A 526 -35.05 -9.40 -3.52
C GLY A 526 -34.96 -10.74 -4.23
N LYS A 527 -33.86 -10.94 -4.96
CA LYS A 527 -33.60 -12.12 -5.81
C LYS A 527 -32.43 -12.93 -5.26
N LEU A 528 -32.45 -14.24 -5.50
CA LEU A 528 -31.37 -15.16 -5.15
C LEU A 528 -30.81 -15.82 -6.41
N ARG A 529 -29.49 -15.85 -6.52
CA ARG A 529 -28.74 -16.65 -7.50
C ARG A 529 -27.81 -17.59 -6.73
N ILE A 530 -27.94 -18.89 -6.96
CA ILE A 530 -27.09 -19.92 -6.40
C ILE A 530 -26.20 -20.45 -7.52
N VAL A 531 -24.89 -20.50 -7.28
CA VAL A 531 -23.90 -21.07 -8.19
C VAL A 531 -23.30 -22.30 -7.52
N LEU A 532 -23.58 -23.49 -8.06
CA LEU A 532 -23.00 -24.74 -7.59
C LEU A 532 -21.66 -24.99 -8.29
N SER A 533 -20.63 -25.39 -7.54
CA SER A 533 -19.39 -25.87 -8.15
C SER A 533 -19.62 -27.25 -8.81
N ASN A 534 -18.88 -27.51 -9.90
CA ASN A 534 -19.07 -28.71 -10.73
C ASN A 534 -18.85 -30.04 -9.98
N GLU A 535 -18.17 -30.01 -8.84
CA GLU A 535 -17.86 -31.21 -8.06
C GLU A 535 -18.93 -31.54 -7.00
N TRP A 536 -19.91 -30.65 -6.76
CA TRP A 536 -20.82 -30.78 -5.62
C TRP A 536 -22.29 -31.04 -6.01
N GLN A 537 -22.82 -32.21 -5.61
CA GLN A 537 -24.19 -32.65 -5.87
C GLN A 537 -24.98 -32.89 -4.57
N PRO A 538 -25.48 -31.82 -3.89
CA PRO A 538 -26.28 -31.99 -2.68
C PRO A 538 -27.60 -32.70 -2.95
N LYS A 539 -28.15 -33.41 -1.95
CA LYS A 539 -29.56 -33.86 -1.93
C LYS A 539 -30.48 -32.83 -1.25
N SER A 540 -30.08 -32.32 -0.09
CA SER A 540 -30.79 -31.28 0.66
C SER A 540 -29.83 -30.59 1.62
N ARG A 541 -29.87 -29.26 1.72
CA ARG A 541 -28.98 -28.53 2.62
C ARG A 541 -29.49 -27.15 3.01
N GLU A 542 -29.24 -26.75 4.26
CA GLU A 542 -29.38 -25.35 4.69
C GLU A 542 -28.31 -24.48 4.02
N ILE A 543 -28.75 -23.42 3.33
CA ILE A 543 -27.89 -22.46 2.63
C ILE A 543 -27.85 -21.10 3.31
N LEU A 544 -28.86 -20.82 4.15
CA LEU A 544 -28.91 -19.62 4.97
C LEU A 544 -29.61 -19.96 6.28
N HIS A 545 -29.03 -19.53 7.40
CA HIS A 545 -29.60 -19.66 8.73
C HIS A 545 -29.70 -18.29 9.40
N ALA A 546 -30.90 -17.86 9.83
CA ALA A 546 -31.09 -16.61 10.57
C ALA A 546 -31.57 -16.86 12.00
N GLN A 547 -30.77 -16.48 13.00
CA GLN A 547 -31.05 -16.81 14.40
C GLN A 547 -32.38 -16.23 14.91
N GLN A 548 -32.77 -15.05 14.42
CA GLN A 548 -34.06 -14.40 14.73
C GLN A 548 -35.15 -14.64 13.67
N GLY A 549 -34.92 -15.60 12.77
CA GLY A 549 -35.84 -16.00 11.71
C GLY A 549 -35.75 -15.16 10.44
N ILE A 550 -36.52 -15.60 9.44
CA ILE A 550 -36.55 -15.01 8.10
C ILE A 550 -37.95 -14.44 7.84
N LYS A 551 -38.03 -13.16 7.46
CA LYS A 551 -39.29 -12.49 7.06
C LYS A 551 -39.26 -12.20 5.56
N GLY A 552 -40.36 -12.48 4.88
CA GLY A 552 -40.44 -12.42 3.41
C GLY A 552 -39.78 -13.63 2.75
N ASP A 553 -39.72 -13.58 1.42
CA ASP A 553 -39.21 -14.63 0.53
C ASP A 553 -38.57 -13.98 -0.70
N PHE A 554 -37.74 -14.72 -1.44
CA PHE A 554 -37.16 -14.21 -2.68
C PHE A 554 -38.20 -14.14 -3.79
N SER A 555 -38.23 -13.02 -4.51
CA SER A 555 -39.12 -12.83 -5.67
C SER A 555 -38.72 -13.69 -6.87
N ARG A 556 -37.44 -14.11 -6.94
CA ARG A 556 -36.90 -15.00 -7.96
C ARG A 556 -35.72 -15.77 -7.39
N VAL A 557 -35.66 -17.07 -7.68
CA VAL A 557 -34.52 -17.93 -7.39
C VAL A 557 -33.98 -18.49 -8.71
N GLN A 558 -32.68 -18.32 -8.94
CA GLN A 558 -31.95 -18.90 -10.06
C GLN A 558 -30.87 -19.83 -9.51
N ILE A 559 -30.75 -21.02 -10.08
CA ILE A 559 -29.79 -22.04 -9.65
C ILE A 559 -28.99 -22.46 -10.88
N GLU A 560 -27.66 -22.37 -10.77
CA GLU A 560 -26.70 -22.67 -11.83
C GLU A 560 -25.76 -23.78 -11.38
N GLY A 561 -25.20 -24.52 -12.34
CA GLY A 561 -24.29 -25.63 -12.06
C GLY A 561 -24.99 -26.93 -11.64
N LEU A 562 -26.30 -27.07 -11.88
CA LEU A 562 -27.01 -28.34 -11.64
C LEU A 562 -26.56 -29.40 -12.65
N PRO A 563 -26.30 -30.65 -12.20
CA PRO A 563 -26.06 -31.76 -13.11
C PRO A 563 -27.27 -32.05 -13.99
N VAL A 564 -27.02 -32.60 -15.19
CA VAL A 564 -28.08 -33.02 -16.11
C VAL A 564 -29.00 -34.04 -15.43
N GLY A 565 -30.32 -33.84 -15.57
CA GLY A 565 -31.34 -34.70 -14.98
C GLY A 565 -31.65 -34.41 -13.52
N PHE A 566 -31.26 -33.24 -12.99
CA PHE A 566 -31.62 -32.78 -11.65
C PHE A 566 -32.37 -31.44 -11.70
N LYS A 567 -33.34 -31.30 -10.79
CA LYS A 567 -34.02 -30.05 -10.46
C LYS A 567 -33.68 -29.64 -9.04
N ALA A 568 -33.67 -28.35 -8.79
CA ALA A 568 -33.55 -27.83 -7.45
C ALA A 568 -34.53 -26.70 -7.16
N GLU A 569 -34.88 -26.57 -5.90
CA GLU A 569 -35.73 -25.51 -5.37
C GLU A 569 -35.22 -25.06 -3.99
N VAL A 570 -35.56 -23.84 -3.60
CA VAL A 570 -35.25 -23.33 -2.26
C VAL A 570 -36.52 -23.34 -1.42
N GLN A 571 -36.46 -24.00 -0.27
CA GLN A 571 -37.56 -24.09 0.68
C GLN A 571 -37.21 -23.39 1.99
N LYS A 572 -38.14 -22.62 2.53
CA LYS A 572 -38.02 -22.04 3.87
C LYS A 572 -38.45 -23.04 4.92
N LYS A 573 -37.58 -23.32 5.90
CA LYS A 573 -37.85 -24.25 7.01
C LYS A 573 -37.43 -23.61 8.33
N GLY A 574 -38.41 -23.22 9.15
CA GLY A 574 -38.17 -22.58 10.45
C GLY A 574 -37.30 -21.32 10.32
N LYS A 575 -36.06 -21.40 10.80
CA LYS A 575 -35.09 -20.31 10.80
C LYS A 575 -34.16 -20.29 9.57
N GLY A 576 -34.29 -21.25 8.67
CA GLY A 576 -33.37 -21.41 7.54
C GLY A 576 -34.02 -21.47 6.17
N LEU A 577 -33.19 -21.28 5.14
CA LEU A 577 -33.49 -21.60 3.75
C LEU A 577 -32.71 -22.84 3.35
N TRP A 578 -33.37 -23.74 2.65
CA TRP A 578 -32.85 -25.04 2.28
C TRP A 578 -32.88 -25.22 0.78
N LEU A 579 -31.72 -25.51 0.19
CA LEU A 579 -31.62 -26.00 -1.18
C LEU A 579 -32.03 -27.47 -1.19
N MET A 580 -33.09 -27.79 -1.92
CA MET A 580 -33.58 -29.14 -2.16
C MET A 580 -33.23 -29.54 -3.59
N VAL A 581 -32.56 -30.67 -3.79
CA VAL A 581 -32.19 -31.14 -5.12
C VAL A 581 -32.75 -32.54 -5.33
N LYS A 582 -33.39 -32.76 -6.48
CA LYS A 582 -34.05 -34.02 -6.82
C LYS A 582 -33.71 -34.42 -8.26
N LYS A 583 -33.67 -35.73 -8.51
CA LYS A 583 -33.54 -36.27 -9.87
C LYS A 583 -34.87 -36.09 -10.61
N GLU A 584 -34.82 -35.75 -11.89
CA GLU A 584 -36.00 -35.38 -12.69
C GLU A 584 -37.02 -36.50 -12.93
N ASN A 585 -36.68 -37.76 -12.60
CA ASN A 585 -37.50 -38.96 -12.89
C ASN A 585 -37.65 -39.96 -11.71
N GLU A 586 -37.54 -39.53 -10.45
CA GLU A 586 -38.06 -40.37 -9.35
C GLU A 586 -39.59 -40.24 -9.32
N GLU A 587 -40.26 -41.13 -10.06
CA GLU A 587 -41.69 -41.38 -9.88
C GLU A 587 -41.95 -41.74 -8.42
N ASN A 588 -43.01 -41.14 -7.87
CA ASN A 588 -43.52 -41.42 -6.55
C ASN A 588 -43.72 -42.94 -6.38
N PRO A 589 -43.06 -43.63 -5.43
CA PRO A 589 -43.27 -45.07 -5.23
C PRO A 589 -44.69 -45.44 -4.78
N ASN A 590 -45.58 -44.45 -4.65
CA ASN A 590 -46.97 -44.57 -4.20
C ASN A 590 -47.97 -43.91 -5.18
N ALA A 591 -47.69 -43.91 -6.49
CA ALA A 591 -48.68 -43.56 -7.51
C ALA A 591 -49.42 -44.83 -8.00
#